data_AF-A0A942I2G5-F1
#
_entry.id   AF-A0A942I2G5-F1
#
_cell.length_a   1.000
_cell.length_b   1.000
_cell.length_c   1.000
_cell.angle_alpha   90.00
_cell.angle_beta   90.00
_cell.angle_gamma   90.00
#
_symmetry.space_group_name_H-M   'P 1'
#
loop_
_entity.id
_entity.type
_entity.pdbx_description
1 polymer ?
#
loop_
_entity_poly.entity_id
_entity_poly.type
_entity_poly.pdbx_seq_one_letter_code
_entity_poly.pdbx_strand_id
1 'polypeptide(L)'
;MSYVNGIGHQNTDTSFAAMPSTANAKSMRQRVLELLREEPMTCDEVAEALKLSPLSVRPRITELRNAGIVVDSGERKKLRSGKTGIIWLA
;
A
#
# COMPACT_ATOMS: atom_id res chain seq x y z
N MET A 1 -6.90 17.65 30.74
CA MET A 1 -6.31 18.17 29.48
C MET A 1 -6.36 17.05 28.44
N SER A 2 -6.99 17.33 27.30
CA SER A 2 -7.34 16.38 26.25
C SER A 2 -6.14 16.13 25.33
N TYR A 3 -5.75 14.86 25.14
CA TYR A 3 -4.74 14.49 24.16
C TYR A 3 -5.36 14.49 22.75
N VAL A 4 -5.23 15.61 22.04
CA VAL A 4 -5.37 15.63 20.58
C VAL A 4 -4.10 14.96 20.03
N ASN A 5 -4.18 13.65 19.78
CA ASN A 5 -3.17 12.95 19.01
C ASN A 5 -3.61 13.00 17.54
N GLY A 6 -3.53 14.21 16.98
CA GLY A 6 -3.85 14.50 15.59
C GLY A 6 -2.77 13.92 14.70
N ILE A 7 -3.14 12.87 13.97
CA ILE A 7 -2.68 12.58 12.61
C ILE A 7 -1.15 12.43 12.50
N GLY A 8 -0.68 11.19 12.69
CA GLY A 8 0.64 10.75 12.24
C GLY A 8 0.73 10.78 10.71
N HIS A 9 0.85 11.97 10.13
CA HIS A 9 1.32 12.16 8.77
C HIS A 9 2.84 12.14 8.80
N GLN A 10 3.43 10.94 8.85
CA GLN A 10 4.83 10.81 8.51
C GLN A 10 4.93 10.91 6.98
N ASN A 11 5.06 12.16 6.50
CA ASN A 11 5.71 12.46 5.23
C ASN A 11 7.17 12.00 5.36
N THR A 12 7.39 10.70 5.23
CA THR A 12 8.74 10.18 5.06
C THR A 12 9.04 10.22 3.57
N ASP A 13 9.62 11.34 3.19
CA ASP A 13 10.24 11.69 1.91
C ASP A 13 11.46 10.80 1.58
N THR A 14 11.36 9.48 1.73
CA THR A 14 12.44 8.57 1.32
C THR A 14 11.88 7.45 0.46
N SER A 15 11.94 7.66 -0.87
CA SER A 15 12.44 6.68 -1.84
C SER A 15 12.31 7.23 -3.28
N PHE A 16 12.96 8.36 -3.56
CA PHE A 16 13.46 8.67 -4.91
C PHE A 16 14.71 7.82 -5.28
N ALA A 17 15.05 6.82 -4.46
CA ALA A 17 16.26 6.01 -4.56
C ALA A 17 16.00 4.60 -5.10
N ALA A 18 15.32 4.48 -6.24
CA ALA A 18 15.28 3.21 -6.97
C ALA A 18 15.36 3.45 -8.49
N MET A 19 16.55 3.85 -8.95
CA MET A 19 17.02 3.50 -10.30
C MET A 19 17.98 2.29 -10.13
N PRO A 20 18.01 1.30 -11.03
CA PRO A 20 18.00 1.51 -12.48
C PRO A 20 16.97 0.67 -13.27
N SER A 21 16.65 1.22 -14.43
CA SER A 21 16.22 0.55 -15.65
C SER A 21 16.73 -0.90 -15.79
N THR A 22 15.86 -1.87 -15.55
CA THR A 22 15.98 -3.20 -16.16
C THR A 22 14.72 -3.41 -17.00
N ALA A 23 14.90 -3.46 -18.31
CA ALA A 23 13.85 -3.39 -19.32
C ALA A 23 12.87 -4.59 -19.37
N ASN A 24 12.74 -5.38 -18.28
CA ASN A 24 11.80 -6.51 -18.21
C ASN A 24 11.33 -6.88 -16.79
N ALA A 25 11.68 -6.12 -15.75
CA ALA A 25 11.14 -6.36 -14.41
C ALA A 25 9.86 -5.53 -14.21
N LYS A 26 8.71 -6.20 -14.02
CA LYS A 26 7.47 -5.51 -13.60
C LYS A 26 7.77 -4.65 -12.38
N SER A 27 7.46 -3.36 -12.49
CA SER A 27 7.68 -2.39 -11.42
C SER A 27 6.97 -2.86 -10.14
N MET A 28 7.48 -2.49 -8.97
CA MET A 28 6.86 -2.85 -7.69
C MET A 28 5.37 -2.47 -7.65
N ARG A 29 5.05 -1.31 -8.25
CA ARG A 29 3.68 -0.81 -8.42
C ARG A 29 2.80 -1.74 -9.25
N GLN A 30 3.31 -2.29 -10.36
CA GLN A 30 2.58 -3.25 -11.18
C GLN A 30 2.33 -4.57 -10.44
N ARG A 31 3.29 -5.04 -9.64
CA ARG A 31 3.11 -6.25 -8.84
C ARG A 31 2.01 -6.08 -7.78
N VAL A 32 2.00 -4.93 -7.10
CA VAL A 32 0.92 -4.57 -6.18
C VAL A 32 -0.42 -4.51 -6.90
N LEU A 33 -0.46 -3.89 -8.08
CA LEU A 33 -1.68 -3.79 -8.88
C LEU A 33 -2.21 -5.15 -9.32
N GLU A 34 -1.34 -6.08 -9.73
CA GLU A 34 -1.73 -7.43 -10.13
C GLU A 34 -2.40 -8.19 -8.98
N LEU A 35 -1.82 -8.13 -7.78
CA LEU A 35 -2.43 -8.74 -6.60
C LEU A 35 -3.80 -8.15 -6.27
N LEU A 36 -3.93 -6.82 -6.34
CA LEU A 36 -5.21 -6.14 -6.08
C LEU A 36 -6.26 -6.43 -7.16
N ARG A 37 -5.84 -6.80 -8.38
CA ARG A 37 -6.74 -7.21 -9.46
C ARG A 37 -7.22 -8.65 -9.32
N GLU A 38 -6.41 -9.52 -8.73
CA GLU A 38 -6.82 -10.89 -8.44
C GLU A 38 -7.85 -10.93 -7.31
N GLU A 39 -7.59 -10.19 -6.23
CA GLU A 39 -8.56 -10.03 -5.15
C GLU A 39 -8.38 -8.71 -4.37
N PRO A 40 -9.47 -8.17 -3.78
CA PRO A 40 -9.40 -7.02 -2.91
C PRO A 40 -8.57 -7.34 -1.65
N MET A 41 -7.41 -6.72 -1.51
CA MET A 41 -6.50 -6.95 -0.40
C MET A 41 -6.20 -5.69 0.39
N THR A 42 -5.75 -5.89 1.62
CA THR A 42 -5.16 -4.84 2.44
C THR A 42 -3.69 -4.59 2.12
N CYS A 43 -3.16 -3.42 2.49
CA CYS A 43 -1.73 -3.13 2.33
C CYS A 43 -0.82 -4.16 3.00
N ASP A 44 -1.27 -4.70 4.14
CA ASP A 44 -0.52 -5.70 4.91
C ASP A 44 -0.57 -7.06 4.23
N GLU A 45 -1.73 -7.50 3.71
CA GLU A 45 -1.85 -8.74 2.92
C GLU A 45 -1.01 -8.68 1.64
N VAL A 46 -1.02 -7.55 0.92
CA VAL A 46 -0.16 -7.34 -0.26
C VAL A 46 1.32 -7.39 0.13
N ALA A 47 1.68 -6.83 1.28
CA ALA A 47 3.04 -6.87 1.78
C ALA A 47 3.48 -8.30 2.15
N GLU A 48 2.61 -9.07 2.81
CA GLU A 48 2.86 -10.49 3.10
C GLU A 48 3.01 -11.31 1.81
N ALA A 49 2.13 -11.10 0.82
CA ALA A 49 2.20 -11.78 -0.48
C ALA A 49 3.49 -11.49 -1.23
N LEU A 50 3.95 -10.23 -1.20
CA LEU A 50 5.22 -9.81 -1.82
C LEU A 50 6.45 -10.06 -0.94
N LYS A 51 6.27 -10.56 0.30
CA LYS A 51 7.33 -10.70 1.32
C LYS A 51 8.08 -9.39 1.57
N LEU A 52 7.35 -8.29 1.59
CA LEU A 52 7.86 -6.94 1.81
C LEU A 52 7.34 -6.38 3.14
N SER A 53 7.95 -5.28 3.58
CA SER A 53 7.40 -4.51 4.68
C SER A 53 6.16 -3.74 4.22
N PRO A 54 5.08 -3.69 5.03
CA PRO A 54 3.91 -2.85 4.76
C PRO A 54 4.25 -1.37 4.54
N LEU A 55 5.35 -0.89 5.14
CA LEU A 55 5.85 0.47 4.96
C LEU A 55 6.31 0.74 3.52
N SER A 56 6.76 -0.28 2.80
CA SER A 56 7.16 -0.17 1.39
C SER A 56 5.97 -0.22 0.43
N VAL A 57 4.86 -0.86 0.83
CA VAL A 57 3.67 -1.06 -0.01
C VAL A 57 2.72 0.15 0.06
N ARG A 58 2.54 0.72 1.25
CA ARG A 58 1.69 1.91 1.47
C ARG A 58 1.92 3.06 0.48
N PRO A 59 3.16 3.54 0.24
CA PRO A 59 3.39 4.61 -0.74
C PRO A 59 3.02 4.20 -2.17
N ARG A 60 3.18 2.92 -2.54
CA ARG A 60 2.82 2.42 -3.87
C ARG A 60 1.31 2.38 -4.10
N ILE A 61 0.56 2.01 -3.06
CA ILE A 61 -0.91 2.07 -3.10
C ILE A 61 -1.38 3.52 -3.16
N THR A 62 -0.76 4.45 -2.41
CA THR A 62 -1.06 5.89 -2.52
C THR A 62 -0.77 6.43 -3.92
N GLU A 63 0.36 6.07 -4.53
CA GLU A 63 0.67 6.41 -5.93
C GLU A 63 -0.42 5.90 -6.89
N LEU A 64 -0.82 4.63 -6.77
CA LEU A 64 -1.88 4.03 -7.59
C LEU A 64 -3.24 4.71 -7.38
N ARG A 65 -3.57 5.07 -6.14
CA ARG A 65 -4.80 5.78 -5.79
C ARG A 65 -4.81 7.17 -6.41
N ASN A 66 -3.70 7.89 -6.31
CA ASN A 66 -3.56 9.23 -6.89
C ASN A 66 -3.61 9.18 -8.42
N ALA A 67 -3.16 8.07 -9.03
CA ALA A 67 -3.31 7.82 -10.45
C ALA A 67 -4.74 7.37 -10.86
N GLY A 68 -5.65 7.20 -9.90
CA GLY A 68 -7.03 6.73 -10.15
C GLY A 68 -7.12 5.26 -10.55
N ILE A 69 -6.07 4.47 -10.30
CA ILE A 69 -5.99 3.05 -10.68
C ILE A 69 -6.60 2.18 -9.58
N VAL A 70 -6.44 2.56 -8.30
CA VAL A 70 -7.03 1.83 -7.17
C VAL A 70 -7.91 2.73 -6.32
N VAL A 71 -8.93 2.14 -5.70
CA VAL A 71 -9.93 2.85 -4.90
C VAL A 71 -10.04 2.19 -3.52
N ASP A 72 -10.24 3.00 -2.48
CA ASP A 72 -10.59 2.49 -1.14
C ASP A 72 -12.01 1.91 -1.24
N SER A 73 -12.15 0.61 -0.97
CA SER A 73 -13.46 -0.06 -0.96
C SER A 73 -14.42 0.51 0.08
N GLY A 74 -13.91 1.28 1.05
CA GLY A 74 -14.64 1.68 2.25
C GLY A 74 -14.69 0.57 3.30
N GLU A 75 -14.30 -0.65 2.94
CA GLU A 75 -14.25 -1.78 3.86
C GLU A 75 -12.94 -1.80 4.65
N ARG A 76 -13.06 -2.33 5.86
CA ARG A 76 -12.01 -2.35 6.86
C ARG A 76 -11.98 -3.76 7.45
N LYS A 77 -10.93 -4.53 7.15
CA LYS A 77 -10.78 -5.91 7.60
C LYS A 77 -9.90 -5.99 8.84
N LYS A 78 -10.27 -6.82 9.81
CA LYS A 78 -9.38 -7.14 10.92
C LYS A 78 -8.26 -8.05 10.42
N LEU A 79 -7.04 -7.56 10.53
CA LEU A 79 -5.83 -8.29 10.22
C LEU A 79 -5.49 -9.25 11.36
N ARG A 80 -4.68 -10.26 11.04
CA ARG A 80 -4.17 -11.24 12.01
C ARG A 80 -3.39 -10.58 13.16
N SER A 81 -2.78 -9.43 12.93
CA SER A 81 -2.08 -8.65 13.95
C SER A 81 -3.02 -7.89 14.92
N GLY A 82 -4.33 -8.06 14.82
CA GLY A 82 -5.34 -7.34 15.62
C GLY A 82 -5.60 -5.90 15.18
N LYS A 83 -4.95 -5.44 14.10
CA LYS A 83 -5.14 -4.10 13.52
C LYS A 83 -6.23 -4.14 12.46
N THR A 84 -6.83 -2.99 12.18
CA THR A 84 -7.79 -2.86 11.07
C THR A 84 -7.07 -2.35 9.83
N GLY A 85 -7.13 -3.10 8.74
CA GLY A 85 -6.57 -2.74 7.43
C GLY A 85 -7.64 -2.22 6.48
N ILE A 86 -7.27 -1.29 5.61
CA ILE A 86 -8.10 -0.80 4.50
C ILE A 86 -8.05 -1.80 3.36
N ILE A 87 -9.20 -2.24 2.85
CA ILE A 87 -9.26 -3.05 1.64
C ILE A 87 -9.22 -2.12 0.41
N TRP A 88 -8.28 -2.39 -0.49
CA TRP A 88 -8.12 -1.65 -1.75
C TRP A 88 -8.64 -2.47 -2.91
N LEU A 89 -9.30 -1.79 -3.86
CA LEU A 89 -9.81 -2.34 -5.12
C LEU A 89 -9.01 -1.76 -6.28
N ALA A 90 -8.72 -2.57 -7.31
CA ALA A 90 -7.97 -2.18 -8.50
C ALA A 90 -8.74 -2.39 -9.81
#